data_AF-A0A951CPP6-F1
#
_entry.id   AF-A0A951CPP6-F1
#
_cell.length_a   1.000
_cell.length_b   1.000
_cell.length_c   1.000
_cell.angle_alpha   90.00
_cell.angle_beta   90.00
_cell.angle_gamma   90.00
#
_symmetry.space_group_name_H-M   'P 1'
#
loop_
_entity.id
_entity.type
_entity.pdbx_description
1 polymer ?
#
loop_
_entity_poly.entity_id
_entity_poly.type
_entity_poly.pdbx_seq_one_letter_code
_entity_poly.pdbx_strand_id
1 'polypeptide(L)'
;MNMAMMGLVGAVAGASTAGIVDIARSMAETWLPQIAANSQHKHQMIANLQSQHDEAVKRWRAGLAGARDTYRQWAAGPRDNDAPNVVGDEWFEGLRPHLPTTGEAATYRTAHEVNCDNPTVALLSLEIGRIEKEWMDETRHYPRRARN
;
A
#
# COMPACT_ATOMS: atom_id res chain seq x y z
N MET A 1 5.09 22.57 62.55
CA MET A 1 4.92 21.11 62.65
C MET A 1 6.25 20.46 62.31
N ASN A 2 6.80 19.70 63.26
CA ASN A 2 8.03 18.91 63.17
C ASN A 2 7.84 17.67 62.28
N MET A 3 8.86 17.34 61.48
CA MET A 3 9.66 16.09 61.48
C MET A 3 10.59 16.18 60.25
N ALA A 4 11.89 16.46 60.39
CA ALA A 4 12.98 15.53 60.77
C ALA A 4 12.88 14.22 59.96
N MET A 5 13.77 13.88 59.04
CA MET A 5 15.22 13.56 59.15
C MET A 5 15.78 13.61 57.71
N MET A 6 16.90 14.25 57.37
CA MET A 6 18.30 13.99 57.77
C MET A 6 18.82 12.64 57.28
N GLY A 7 19.86 12.66 56.43
CA GLY A 7 20.68 11.47 56.16
C GLY A 7 21.34 11.40 54.79
N LEU A 8 22.30 12.28 54.50
CA LEU A 8 23.41 11.94 53.60
C LEU A 8 24.40 11.08 54.40
N VAL A 9 24.39 9.76 54.20
CA VAL A 9 25.41 8.79 54.63
C VAL A 9 25.24 7.59 53.70
N GLY A 10 26.22 6.99 53.03
CA GLY A 10 27.66 7.13 52.93
C GLY A 10 28.07 6.03 51.94
N ALA A 11 29.18 6.21 51.22
CA ALA A 11 29.70 5.17 50.34
C ALA A 11 30.12 3.95 51.18
N VAL A 12 29.59 2.77 50.85
CA VAL A 12 30.20 1.48 51.23
C VAL A 12 30.72 0.85 49.95
N ALA A 13 32.03 0.88 49.80
CA ALA A 13 32.77 -0.08 49.01
C ALA A 13 33.17 -1.25 49.93
N GLY A 14 32.87 -2.48 49.52
CA GLY A 14 33.28 -3.71 50.20
C GLY A 14 32.44 -4.88 49.67
N ALA A 15 32.91 -5.60 48.65
CA ALA A 15 33.82 -6.76 48.72
C ALA A 15 33.06 -8.09 48.85
N SER A 16 33.17 -8.91 47.80
CA SER A 16 32.90 -10.37 47.74
C SER A 16 31.41 -10.77 47.85
N THR A 17 30.82 -11.65 47.05
CA THR A 17 31.23 -12.66 46.07
C THR A 17 29.94 -13.15 45.40
N ALA A 18 29.99 -13.41 44.08
CA ALA A 18 28.97 -14.11 43.28
C ALA A 18 27.54 -13.51 43.20
N GLY A 19 27.11 -13.23 41.96
CA GLY A 19 25.69 -13.27 41.60
C GLY A 19 25.01 -11.93 41.31
N ILE A 20 25.37 -11.26 40.20
CA ILE A 20 24.42 -10.42 39.45
C ILE A 20 24.72 -10.58 37.95
N VAL A 21 24.39 -11.75 37.39
CA VAL A 21 24.31 -11.95 35.92
C VAL A 21 22.85 -11.91 35.44
N ASP A 22 21.86 -12.04 36.31
CA ASP A 22 20.49 -12.36 35.88
C ASP A 22 19.48 -11.21 35.80
N ILE A 23 19.84 -9.95 36.10
CA ILE A 23 18.85 -8.85 35.97
C ILE A 23 18.76 -8.31 34.53
N ALA A 24 19.66 -8.70 33.63
CA ALA A 24 19.59 -8.31 32.21
C ALA A 24 18.65 -9.20 31.37
N ARG A 25 18.34 -10.43 31.84
CA ARG A 25 17.57 -11.41 31.04
C ARG A 25 16.07 -11.14 31.05
N SER A 26 15.54 -10.65 32.17
CA SER A 26 14.11 -10.52 32.39
C SER A 26 13.46 -9.41 31.56
N MET A 27 14.20 -8.36 31.18
CA MET A 27 13.68 -7.32 30.28
C MET A 27 13.75 -7.73 28.80
N ALA A 28 14.69 -8.59 28.43
CA ALA A 28 14.79 -9.12 27.06
C ALA A 28 13.61 -10.05 26.73
N GLU A 29 13.15 -10.85 27.70
CA GLU A 29 12.08 -11.84 27.49
C GLU A 29 10.68 -11.23 27.37
N THR A 30 10.44 -9.99 27.84
CA THR A 30 9.17 -9.28 27.61
C THR A 30 9.19 -8.41 26.36
N TRP A 31 10.37 -7.87 25.99
CA TRP A 31 10.52 -7.00 24.82
C TRP A 31 10.66 -7.77 23.49
N LEU A 32 11.38 -8.90 23.48
CA LEU A 32 11.57 -9.70 22.26
C LEU A 32 10.24 -10.23 21.66
N PRO A 33 9.28 -10.74 22.45
CA PRO A 33 7.99 -11.18 21.91
C PRO A 33 7.16 -10.02 21.35
N GLN A 34 7.22 -8.84 21.97
CA GLN A 34 6.48 -7.67 21.50
C GLN A 34 7.06 -7.11 20.19
N ILE A 35 8.39 -7.14 20.02
CA ILE A 35 9.04 -6.78 18.75
C ILE A 35 8.73 -7.82 17.66
N ALA A 36 8.78 -9.12 17.99
CA ALA A 36 8.50 -10.20 17.04
C ALA A 36 7.01 -10.23 16.63
N ALA A 37 6.08 -10.01 17.55
CA ALA A 37 4.66 -9.90 17.24
C ALA A 37 4.35 -8.67 16.38
N ASN A 38 5.00 -7.53 16.66
CA ASN A 38 4.83 -6.31 15.88
C ASN A 38 5.45 -6.44 14.47
N SER A 39 6.59 -7.14 14.33
CA SER A 39 7.16 -7.43 13.01
C SER A 39 6.26 -8.38 12.22
N GLN A 40 5.75 -9.46 12.80
CA GLN A 40 4.85 -10.39 12.12
C GLN A 40 3.55 -9.72 11.65
N HIS A 41 2.95 -8.88 12.50
CA HIS A 41 1.76 -8.10 12.14
C HIS A 41 2.02 -7.13 10.97
N LYS A 42 3.18 -6.44 10.97
CA LYS A 42 3.60 -5.57 9.86
C LYS A 42 3.81 -6.34 8.56
N HIS A 43 4.44 -7.51 8.60
CA HIS A 43 4.64 -8.34 7.41
C HIS A 43 3.30 -8.81 6.83
N GLN A 44 2.36 -9.23 7.68
CA GLN A 44 1.01 -9.60 7.25
C GLN A 44 0.25 -8.43 6.62
N MET A 45 0.37 -7.23 7.19
CA MET A 45 -0.27 -6.03 6.65
C MET A 45 0.30 -5.65 5.26
N ILE A 46 1.62 -5.63 5.10
CA ILE A 46 2.26 -5.30 3.81
C ILE A 46 1.89 -6.33 2.74
N ALA A 47 1.93 -7.63 3.08
CA ALA A 47 1.56 -8.69 2.17
C ALA A 47 0.09 -8.60 1.72
N ASN A 48 -0.82 -8.23 2.64
CA ASN A 48 -2.22 -8.02 2.31
C ASN A 48 -2.42 -6.82 1.37
N LEU A 49 -1.72 -5.70 1.61
CA LEU A 49 -1.77 -4.53 0.72
C LEU A 49 -1.25 -4.86 -0.68
N GLN A 50 -0.13 -5.59 -0.76
CA GLN A 50 0.41 -6.05 -2.04
C GLN A 50 -0.58 -6.94 -2.79
N SER A 51 -1.20 -7.91 -2.10
CA SER A 51 -2.22 -8.76 -2.70
C SER A 51 -3.42 -7.96 -3.21
N GLN A 52 -3.87 -6.93 -2.47
CA GLN A 52 -4.98 -6.08 -2.91
C GLN A 52 -4.62 -5.27 -4.15
N HIS A 53 -3.43 -4.68 -4.17
CA HIS A 53 -2.91 -3.91 -5.30
C HIS A 53 -2.78 -4.80 -6.56
N ASP A 54 -2.20 -5.99 -6.42
CA ASP A 54 -2.05 -6.94 -7.53
C ASP A 54 -3.41 -7.37 -8.10
N GLU A 55 -4.38 -7.66 -7.25
CA GLU A 55 -5.74 -8.04 -7.68
C GLU A 55 -6.47 -6.87 -8.36
N ALA A 56 -6.31 -5.65 -7.88
CA ALA A 56 -6.86 -4.46 -8.54
C ALA A 56 -6.26 -4.28 -9.94
N VAL A 57 -4.93 -4.33 -10.07
CA VAL A 57 -4.24 -4.17 -11.36
C VAL A 57 -4.63 -5.27 -12.35
N LYS A 58 -4.72 -6.54 -11.90
CA LYS A 58 -5.19 -7.64 -12.75
C LYS A 58 -6.60 -7.39 -13.25
N ARG A 59 -7.52 -6.98 -12.38
CA ARG A 59 -8.92 -6.67 -12.74
C ARG A 59 -8.98 -5.54 -13.77
N TRP A 60 -8.20 -4.48 -13.58
CA TRP A 60 -8.15 -3.36 -14.53
C TRP A 60 -7.59 -3.78 -15.89
N ARG A 61 -6.50 -4.55 -15.92
CA ARG A 61 -5.92 -5.05 -17.18
C ARG A 61 -6.86 -5.99 -17.93
N ALA A 62 -7.52 -6.89 -17.21
CA ALA A 62 -8.50 -7.80 -17.79
C ALA A 62 -9.71 -7.02 -18.34
N GLY A 63 -10.24 -6.06 -17.58
CA GLY A 63 -11.32 -5.17 -18.02
C GLY A 63 -10.97 -4.36 -19.25
N LEU A 64 -9.79 -3.72 -19.27
CA LEU A 64 -9.31 -2.95 -20.42
C LEU A 64 -9.12 -3.82 -21.67
N ALA A 65 -8.61 -5.04 -21.52
CA ALA A 65 -8.48 -5.98 -22.62
C ALA A 65 -9.85 -6.40 -23.18
N GLY A 66 -10.81 -6.69 -22.30
CA GLY A 66 -12.19 -6.99 -22.68
C GLY A 66 -12.85 -5.82 -23.42
N ALA A 67 -12.77 -4.61 -22.86
CA ALA A 67 -13.35 -3.42 -23.47
C ALA A 67 -12.75 -3.08 -24.85
N ARG A 68 -11.42 -3.25 -25.00
CA ARG A 68 -10.74 -3.14 -26.30
C ARG A 68 -11.32 -4.14 -27.30
N ASP A 69 -11.49 -5.39 -26.90
CA ASP A 69 -11.97 -6.45 -27.78
C ASP A 69 -13.43 -6.20 -28.17
N THR A 70 -14.28 -5.75 -27.24
CA THR A 70 -15.65 -5.30 -27.51
C THR A 70 -15.68 -4.13 -28.49
N TYR A 71 -14.85 -3.10 -28.27
CA TYR A 71 -14.74 -1.97 -29.18
C TYR A 71 -14.30 -2.40 -30.59
N ARG A 72 -13.32 -3.32 -30.69
CA ARG A 72 -12.86 -3.86 -31.97
C ARG A 72 -13.94 -4.65 -32.71
N GLN A 73 -14.71 -5.47 -31.99
CA GLN A 73 -15.83 -6.20 -32.57
C GLN A 73 -16.89 -5.25 -33.10
N TRP A 74 -17.25 -4.23 -32.33
CA TRP A 74 -18.15 -3.17 -32.77
C TRP A 74 -17.59 -2.43 -34.00
N ALA A 75 -16.32 -2.02 -33.98
CA ALA A 75 -15.69 -1.27 -35.05
C ALA A 75 -15.59 -2.04 -36.39
N ALA A 76 -15.52 -3.38 -36.31
CA ALA A 76 -15.48 -4.30 -37.43
C ALA A 76 -16.87 -4.76 -37.92
N GLY A 77 -17.91 -4.57 -37.11
CA GLY A 77 -19.29 -4.94 -37.42
C GLY A 77 -20.13 -3.79 -37.98
N PRO A 78 -21.44 -4.03 -38.22
CA PRO A 78 -22.40 -2.97 -38.53
C PRO A 78 -22.48 -1.95 -37.39
N ARG A 79 -22.35 -0.66 -37.70
CA ARG A 79 -22.31 0.45 -36.71
C ARG A 79 -23.70 1.00 -36.42
N ASP A 80 -24.68 0.12 -36.34
CA ASP A 80 -26.09 0.48 -36.17
C ASP A 80 -26.40 0.90 -34.71
N ASN A 81 -25.47 0.64 -33.79
CA ASN A 81 -25.53 1.02 -32.38
C ASN A 81 -24.35 1.92 -32.01
N ASP A 82 -24.50 2.65 -30.91
CA ASP A 82 -23.45 3.49 -30.34
C ASP A 82 -22.18 2.71 -29.99
N ALA A 83 -21.06 3.42 -29.94
CA ALA A 83 -19.78 2.84 -29.56
C ALA A 83 -19.82 2.32 -28.10
N PRO A 84 -19.22 1.16 -27.82
CA PRO A 84 -19.15 0.63 -26.46
C PRO A 84 -18.50 1.66 -25.51
N ASN A 85 -19.17 1.94 -24.40
CA ASN A 85 -18.73 2.86 -23.36
C ASN A 85 -18.39 2.06 -22.09
N VAL A 86 -17.26 2.37 -21.44
CA VAL A 86 -16.80 1.69 -20.23
C VAL A 86 -17.13 2.44 -18.94
N VAL A 87 -17.71 3.63 -19.04
CA VAL A 87 -18.15 4.39 -17.85
C VAL A 87 -19.25 3.61 -17.13
N GLY A 88 -19.05 3.39 -15.83
CA GLY A 88 -19.93 2.53 -15.01
C GLY A 88 -19.45 1.07 -14.89
N ASP A 89 -18.49 0.62 -15.69
CA ASP A 89 -17.87 -0.69 -15.49
C ASP A 89 -17.08 -0.71 -14.18
N GLU A 90 -17.24 -1.77 -13.39
CA GLU A 90 -16.58 -1.91 -12.08
C GLU A 90 -15.06 -1.73 -12.16
N TRP A 91 -14.43 -2.30 -13.19
CA TRP A 91 -12.98 -2.19 -13.38
C TRP A 91 -12.56 -0.75 -13.68
N PHE A 92 -13.34 -0.01 -14.46
CA PHE A 92 -13.00 1.36 -14.86
C PHE A 92 -13.28 2.33 -13.71
N GLU A 93 -14.43 2.21 -13.05
CA GLU A 93 -14.77 3.02 -11.87
C GLU A 93 -13.79 2.77 -10.71
N GLY A 94 -13.26 1.55 -10.57
CA GLY A 94 -12.17 1.25 -9.65
C GLY A 94 -10.84 1.93 -10.02
N LEU A 95 -10.55 2.12 -11.31
CA LEU A 95 -9.33 2.77 -11.81
C LEU A 95 -9.41 4.30 -11.70
N ARG A 96 -10.58 4.90 -11.97
CA ARG A 96 -10.78 6.36 -12.09
C ARG A 96 -10.18 7.20 -10.96
N PRO A 97 -10.31 6.84 -9.66
CA PRO A 97 -9.73 7.62 -8.57
C PRO A 97 -8.21 7.76 -8.65
N HIS A 98 -7.53 6.79 -9.27
CA HIS A 98 -6.07 6.67 -9.36
C HIS A 98 -5.47 7.31 -10.61
N LEU A 99 -6.29 7.71 -11.58
CA LEU A 99 -5.83 8.44 -12.76
C LEU A 99 -5.28 9.82 -12.35
N PRO A 100 -4.31 10.39 -13.09
CA PRO A 100 -3.73 11.68 -12.74
C PRO A 100 -4.77 12.80 -12.77
N THR A 101 -4.58 13.85 -11.97
CA THR A 101 -5.47 15.03 -11.98
C THR A 101 -5.12 16.04 -13.08
N THR A 102 -3.98 15.84 -13.75
CA THR A 102 -3.48 16.69 -14.84
C THR A 102 -3.04 15.85 -16.03
N GLY A 103 -3.00 16.46 -17.22
CA GLY A 103 -2.60 15.78 -18.46
C GLY A 103 -3.77 15.10 -19.17
N GLU A 104 -3.47 14.37 -20.23
CA GLU A 104 -4.47 13.77 -21.12
C GLU A 104 -5.37 12.77 -20.39
N ALA A 105 -4.80 11.90 -19.56
CA ALA A 105 -5.55 10.90 -18.80
C ALA A 105 -6.45 11.48 -17.70
N ALA A 106 -6.27 12.75 -17.31
CA ALA A 106 -7.10 13.39 -16.30
C ALA A 106 -8.55 13.57 -16.77
N THR A 107 -8.75 13.70 -18.08
CA THR A 107 -10.08 13.83 -18.68
C THR A 107 -10.99 12.63 -18.36
N TYR A 108 -10.42 11.42 -18.29
CA TYR A 108 -11.15 10.19 -17.99
C TYR A 108 -11.68 10.12 -16.56
N ARG A 109 -11.14 10.91 -15.62
CA ARG A 109 -11.66 10.98 -14.24
C ARG A 109 -13.11 11.45 -14.19
N THR A 110 -13.51 12.33 -15.11
CA THR A 110 -14.84 12.94 -15.14
C THR A 110 -15.60 12.69 -16.44
N ALA A 111 -14.99 12.03 -17.43
CA ALA A 111 -15.63 11.70 -18.69
C ALA A 111 -16.92 10.88 -18.48
N HIS A 112 -18.00 11.27 -19.15
CA HIS A 112 -19.26 10.51 -19.12
C HIS A 112 -19.31 9.41 -20.20
N GLU A 113 -18.41 9.50 -21.17
CA GLU A 113 -18.23 8.50 -22.22
C GLU A 113 -16.75 8.25 -22.42
N VAL A 114 -16.37 6.97 -22.43
CA VAL A 114 -15.01 6.51 -22.70
C VAL A 114 -15.13 5.26 -23.56
N ASN A 115 -14.75 5.37 -24.83
CA ASN A 115 -14.72 4.24 -25.74
C ASN A 115 -13.28 3.72 -25.82
N CYS A 116 -13.09 2.41 -25.69
CA CYS A 116 -11.76 1.80 -25.69
C CYS A 116 -11.18 1.62 -27.11
N ASP A 117 -11.00 2.73 -27.81
CA ASP A 117 -10.24 2.79 -29.05
C ASP A 117 -8.73 2.63 -28.80
N ASN A 118 -7.93 2.49 -29.88
CA ASN A 118 -6.50 2.19 -29.73
C ASN A 118 -5.73 3.27 -28.93
N PRO A 119 -5.93 4.59 -29.15
CA PRO A 119 -5.33 5.64 -28.32
C PRO A 119 -5.75 5.56 -26.85
N THR A 120 -7.04 5.42 -26.56
CA THR A 120 -7.54 5.34 -25.18
C THR A 120 -6.97 4.12 -24.46
N VAL A 121 -6.93 2.97 -25.13
CA VAL A 121 -6.36 1.74 -24.57
C VAL A 121 -4.87 1.89 -24.29
N ALA A 122 -4.11 2.51 -25.20
CA ALA A 122 -2.68 2.75 -24.99
C ALA A 122 -2.44 3.65 -23.77
N LEU A 123 -3.19 4.75 -23.67
CA LEU A 123 -3.07 5.71 -22.58
C LEU A 123 -3.45 5.09 -21.23
N LEU A 124 -4.60 4.42 -21.14
CA LEU A 124 -5.03 3.75 -19.90
C LEU A 124 -4.09 2.61 -19.49
N SER A 125 -3.53 1.86 -20.45
CA SER A 125 -2.53 0.82 -20.18
C SER A 125 -1.25 1.38 -19.54
N LEU A 126 -0.78 2.52 -20.04
CA LEU A 126 0.38 3.23 -19.48
C LEU A 126 0.08 3.75 -18.06
N GLU A 127 -1.10 4.32 -17.83
CA GLU A 127 -1.50 4.78 -16.50
C GLU A 127 -1.63 3.64 -15.49
N ILE A 128 -2.21 2.50 -15.88
CA ILE A 128 -2.25 1.31 -15.02
C ILE A 128 -0.83 0.87 -14.65
N GLY A 129 0.11 0.87 -15.61
CA GLY A 129 1.52 0.55 -15.35
C GLY A 129 2.21 1.57 -14.43
N ARG A 130 1.89 2.86 -14.56
CA ARG A 130 2.39 3.92 -13.66
C ARG A 130 1.90 3.68 -12.23
N ILE A 131 0.61 3.41 -12.05
CA ILE A 131 -0.01 3.16 -10.74
C ILE A 131 0.59 1.90 -10.10
N GLU A 132 0.72 0.80 -10.85
CA GLU A 132 1.34 -0.43 -10.35
C GLU A 132 2.77 -0.17 -9.85
N LYS A 133 3.56 0.61 -10.60
CA LYS A 133 4.91 0.98 -10.18
C LYS A 133 4.93 1.81 -8.91
N GLU A 134 4.06 2.82 -8.81
CA GLU A 134 3.91 3.67 -7.63
C GLU A 134 3.58 2.83 -6.38
N TRP A 135 2.62 1.92 -6.49
CA TRP A 135 2.25 0.99 -5.42
C TRP A 135 3.36 0.01 -5.04
N MET A 136 4.14 -0.48 -6.00
CA MET A 136 5.31 -1.31 -5.71
C MET A 136 6.39 -0.52 -4.96
N ASP A 137 6.62 0.74 -5.33
CA ASP A 137 7.63 1.59 -4.69
C ASP A 137 7.21 1.98 -3.25
N GLU A 138 5.93 2.27 -3.02
CA GLU A 138 5.37 2.53 -1.69
C GLU A 138 5.58 1.35 -0.73
N THR A 139 5.27 0.13 -1.19
CA THR A 139 5.44 -1.08 -0.37
C THR A 139 6.92 -1.40 -0.10
N ARG A 140 7.83 -1.05 -1.02
CA ARG A 140 9.28 -1.18 -0.82
C ARG A 140 9.87 -0.16 0.16
N HIS A 141 9.28 1.03 0.28
CA HIS A 141 9.81 2.11 1.12
C HIS A 141 9.28 2.14 2.55
N TYR A 142 8.24 1.37 2.87
CA TYR A 142 7.64 1.31 4.21
C TYR A 142 8.62 0.98 5.37
N PRO A 143 9.63 0.08 5.25
CA PRO A 143 10.52 -0.20 6.39
C PRO A 143 11.57 0.89 6.66
N ARG A 144 11.77 1.88 5.78
CA ARG A 144 12.85 2.88 5.92
C ARG A 144 12.46 4.15 6.69
N ARG A 145 11.17 4.48 6.82
CA ARG A 145 10.70 5.70 7.51
C ARG A 145 10.47 5.55 9.02
N ALA A 146 10.51 4.32 9.56
CA ALA A 146 10.32 4.06 10.99
C ALA A 146 11.57 4.26 11.86
N ARG A 147 12.64 4.84 11.28
CA ARG A 147 13.89 5.17 11.96
C ARG A 147 14.23 6.63 11.63
N ASN A 148 13.59 7.56 12.35
CA ASN A 148 14.05 8.93 12.56
C ASN A 148 13.36 9.45 13.81
#